data_AF-A0A3B8W9D3-F1
#
_entry.id   AF-A0A3B8W9D3-F1
#
_cell.length_a   1.000
_cell.length_b   1.000
_cell.length_c   1.000
_cell.angle_alpha   90.00
_cell.angle_beta   90.00
_cell.angle_gamma   90.00
#
_symmetry.space_group_name_H-M   'P 1'
#
loop_
_entity.id
_entity.type
_entity.pdbx_description
1 polymer ?
#
loop_
_entity_poly.entity_id
_entity_poly.type
_entity_poly.pdbx_seq_one_letter_code
_entity_poly.pdbx_strand_id
1 'polypeptide(L)'
;LASAAIVLVVVSRVHPNFDFNYLPTVIVENNRAYTASGGADHAIGFAELEPDWVSLARHAPWAAFSGMFRPLPGESFNFLSLLFSLENGVVLLLTLWSLSRWGKTRQVNSWMIAVLLYTVVLALLLALSTPNFGSLARYKTGFMPFFVYLILFNHPVAQALQRRLKFL
;
A
#
# COMPACT_ATOMS: atom_id res chain seq x y z
N LEU A 1 25.23 20.28 -5.70
CA LEU A 1 23.98 20.15 -4.89
C LEU A 1 23.06 21.36 -5.07
N ALA A 2 23.51 22.60 -4.86
CA ALA A 2 22.69 23.81 -5.04
C ALA A 2 22.17 24.00 -6.48
N SER A 3 22.98 23.73 -7.50
CA SER A 3 22.59 23.83 -8.91
C SER A 3 21.47 22.84 -9.29
N ALA A 4 21.52 21.61 -8.79
CA ALA A 4 20.49 20.60 -9.01
C ALA A 4 19.16 20.98 -8.34
N ALA A 5 19.21 21.54 -7.13
CA ALA A 5 18.02 22.03 -6.44
C ALA A 5 17.36 23.19 -7.19
N ILE A 6 18.15 24.13 -7.72
CA ILE A 6 17.64 25.26 -8.53
C ILE A 6 16.98 24.75 -9.80
N VAL A 7 17.60 23.80 -10.51
CA VAL A 7 17.02 23.19 -11.71
C VAL A 7 15.69 22.49 -11.39
N LEU A 8 15.62 21.74 -10.28
CA LEU A 8 14.38 21.08 -9.84
C LEU A 8 13.26 22.08 -9.53
N VAL A 9 13.58 23.20 -8.85
CA VAL A 9 12.60 24.24 -8.54
C VAL A 9 12.13 24.94 -9.81
N VAL A 10 13.03 25.25 -10.75
CA VAL A 10 12.67 25.89 -12.02
C VAL A 10 11.80 24.96 -12.87
N VAL A 11 12.18 23.69 -13.01
CA VAL A 11 11.38 22.69 -13.75
C VAL A 11 9.99 22.50 -13.11
N SER A 12 9.93 22.49 -11.77
CA SER A 12 8.66 22.43 -11.02
C SER A 12 7.71 23.59 -11.31
N ARG A 13 8.24 24.78 -11.60
CA ARG A 13 7.44 25.98 -11.87
C ARG A 13 7.07 26.17 -13.35
N VAL A 14 7.78 25.54 -14.27
CA VAL A 14 7.58 25.72 -15.72
C VAL A 14 6.49 24.82 -16.28
N HIS A 15 6.27 23.65 -15.69
CA HIS A 15 5.34 22.67 -16.23
C HIS A 15 4.30 22.23 -15.17
N PRO A 16 2.99 22.32 -15.45
CA PRO A 16 1.93 22.01 -14.49
C PRO A 16 2.07 20.63 -13.82
N ASN A 17 2.47 19.61 -14.58
CA ASN A 17 2.70 18.26 -14.05
C ASN A 17 3.82 18.15 -13.00
N PHE A 18 4.70 19.16 -12.87
CA PHE A 18 5.76 19.18 -11.86
C PHE A 18 5.46 20.17 -10.73
N ASP A 19 4.30 20.83 -10.73
CA ASP A 19 3.84 21.58 -9.57
C ASP A 19 3.37 20.60 -8.51
N PHE A 20 4.01 20.65 -7.34
CA PHE A 20 3.66 19.79 -6.22
C PHE A 20 2.20 20.00 -5.79
N ASN A 21 1.67 21.23 -5.88
CA ASN A 21 0.29 21.53 -5.52
C ASN A 21 -0.74 20.97 -6.50
N TYR A 22 -0.30 20.49 -7.67
CA TYR A 22 -1.14 19.81 -8.65
C TYR A 22 -1.28 18.30 -8.37
N LEU A 23 -0.52 17.73 -7.43
CA LEU A 23 -0.63 16.31 -7.09
C LEU A 23 -2.00 15.92 -6.50
N PRO A 24 -2.56 16.67 -5.51
CA PRO A 24 -3.89 16.36 -4.98
C PRO A 24 -4.98 16.39 -6.06
N THR A 25 -4.94 17.37 -6.97
CA THR A 25 -5.92 17.49 -8.05
C THR A 25 -5.88 16.27 -8.98
N VAL A 26 -4.70 15.83 -9.41
CA VAL A 26 -4.55 14.65 -10.28
C VAL A 26 -5.04 13.38 -9.59
N ILE A 27 -4.73 13.21 -8.30
CA ILE A 27 -5.19 12.04 -7.52
C ILE A 27 -6.71 11.99 -7.47
N VAL A 28 -7.36 13.11 -7.16
CA VAL A 28 -8.82 13.20 -7.06
C VAL A 28 -9.49 13.07 -8.43
N GLU A 29 -8.95 13.71 -9.46
CA GLU A 29 -9.45 13.60 -10.83
C GLU A 29 -9.35 12.18 -11.35
N ASN A 30 -8.22 11.49 -11.13
CA ASN A 30 -8.06 10.09 -11.51
C ASN A 30 -9.05 9.19 -10.77
N ASN A 31 -9.27 9.45 -9.47
CA ASN A 31 -10.27 8.72 -8.69
C ASN A 31 -11.69 8.90 -9.26
N ARG A 32 -12.10 10.14 -9.51
CA ARG A 32 -13.42 10.48 -10.05
C ARG A 32 -13.61 9.96 -11.47
N ALA A 33 -12.58 10.03 -12.31
CA ALA A 33 -12.63 9.49 -13.67
C ALA A 33 -12.85 7.98 -13.66
N TYR A 34 -12.17 7.25 -12.76
CA TYR A 34 -12.31 5.80 -12.64
C TYR A 34 -13.68 5.38 -12.09
N THR A 35 -14.22 6.10 -11.10
CA THR A 35 -15.57 5.82 -10.58
C THR A 35 -16.64 6.16 -11.61
N ALA A 36 -16.49 7.27 -12.35
CA ALA A 36 -17.39 7.67 -13.43
C ALA A 36 -17.41 6.68 -14.61
N SER A 37 -16.30 5.98 -14.88
CA SER A 37 -16.23 4.95 -15.93
C SER A 37 -16.90 3.61 -15.53
N GLY A 38 -17.66 3.56 -14.43
CA GLY A 38 -18.30 2.34 -13.93
C GLY A 38 -17.37 1.42 -13.13
N GLY A 39 -16.16 1.88 -12.79
CA GLY A 39 -15.19 1.12 -12.00
C GLY A 39 -15.43 1.16 -10.48
N ALA A 40 -16.51 1.81 -10.02
CA ALA A 40 -16.77 2.06 -8.60
C ALA A 40 -16.77 0.78 -7.74
N ASP A 41 -17.33 -0.33 -8.26
CA ASP A 41 -17.36 -1.62 -7.55
C ASP A 41 -15.97 -2.25 -7.41
N HIS A 42 -15.02 -1.85 -8.23
CA HIS A 42 -13.64 -2.35 -8.22
C HIS A 42 -12.64 -1.30 -7.74
N ALA A 43 -13.15 -0.22 -7.15
CA ALA A 43 -12.38 0.90 -6.67
C ALA A 43 -12.23 0.89 -5.14
N ILE A 44 -11.15 1.47 -4.65
CA ILE A 44 -11.07 1.93 -3.27
C ILE A 44 -12.05 3.10 -3.12
N GLY A 45 -13.14 2.87 -2.38
CA GLY A 45 -14.06 3.93 -1.99
C GLY A 45 -13.39 4.91 -1.03
N PHE A 46 -13.31 6.18 -1.44
CA PHE A 46 -12.97 7.32 -0.59
C PHE A 46 -14.21 8.20 -0.47
N ALA A 47 -14.75 8.35 0.74
CA ALA A 47 -15.85 9.29 0.99
C ALA A 47 -15.31 10.72 0.97
N GLU A 48 -15.93 11.62 0.20
CA GLU A 48 -15.63 13.06 0.24
C GLU A 48 -14.17 13.43 -0.07
N LEU A 49 -13.53 12.74 -1.02
CA LEU A 49 -12.17 13.04 -1.43
C LEU A 49 -12.09 14.40 -2.16
N GLU A 50 -11.48 15.38 -1.50
CA GLU A 50 -11.22 16.72 -2.01
C GLU A 50 -9.75 16.88 -2.46
N PRO A 51 -9.48 17.73 -3.48
CA PRO A 51 -8.15 17.96 -4.03
C PRO A 51 -7.31 18.89 -3.12
N ASP A 52 -7.13 18.49 -1.86
CA ASP A 52 -6.37 19.21 -0.86
C ASP A 52 -5.49 18.26 -0.02
N TRP A 53 -4.33 18.76 0.43
CA TRP A 53 -3.38 17.97 1.23
C TRP A 53 -3.97 17.49 2.55
N VAL A 54 -4.85 18.27 3.18
CA VAL A 54 -5.52 17.89 4.43
C VAL A 54 -6.50 16.74 4.19
N SER A 55 -7.24 16.80 3.08
CA SER A 55 -8.13 15.73 2.64
C SER A 55 -7.35 14.43 2.40
N LEU A 56 -6.24 14.48 1.65
CA LEU A 56 -5.38 13.32 1.41
C LEU A 56 -4.79 12.75 2.71
N ALA A 57 -4.32 13.60 3.61
CA ALA A 57 -3.78 13.19 4.90
C ALA A 57 -4.85 12.51 5.79
N ARG A 58 -6.10 13.00 5.75
CA ARG A 58 -7.24 12.40 6.46
C ARG A 58 -7.54 10.99 5.94
N HIS A 59 -7.42 10.78 4.62
CA HIS A 59 -7.64 9.46 4.00
C HIS A 59 -6.41 8.56 4.01
N ALA A 60 -5.24 9.06 4.42
CA ALA A 60 -4.00 8.30 4.38
C ALA A 60 -4.04 6.98 5.18
N PRO A 61 -4.61 6.91 6.40
CA PRO A 61 -4.69 5.64 7.12
C PRO A 61 -5.54 4.59 6.39
N TRP A 62 -6.66 5.02 5.82
CA TRP A 62 -7.55 4.17 5.05
C TRP A 62 -6.92 3.71 3.72
N ALA A 63 -6.22 4.62 3.04
CA ALA A 63 -5.48 4.33 1.83
C ALA A 63 -4.34 3.33 2.10
N ALA A 64 -3.55 3.53 3.17
CA ALA A 64 -2.50 2.60 3.55
C ALA A 64 -3.06 1.21 3.87
N PHE A 65 -4.13 1.12 4.66
CA PHE A 65 -4.79 -0.15 4.95
C PHE A 65 -5.31 -0.83 3.67
N SER A 66 -6.00 -0.07 2.81
CA SER A 66 -6.52 -0.57 1.54
C SER A 66 -5.39 -1.03 0.62
N GLY A 67 -4.29 -0.30 0.55
CA GLY A 67 -3.10 -0.63 -0.24
C GLY A 67 -2.40 -1.90 0.20
N MET A 68 -2.44 -2.21 1.50
CA MET A 68 -1.77 -3.40 2.05
C MET A 68 -2.65 -4.65 2.06
N PHE A 69 -3.94 -4.51 2.32
CA PHE A 69 -4.81 -5.65 2.65
C PHE A 69 -6.06 -5.79 1.79
N ARG A 70 -6.40 -4.83 0.91
CA ARG A 70 -7.57 -4.97 0.02
C ARG A 70 -7.16 -5.40 -1.39
N PRO A 71 -8.00 -6.15 -2.12
CA PRO A 71 -9.35 -6.59 -1.77
C PRO A 71 -9.35 -7.67 -0.68
N LEU A 72 -10.37 -7.67 0.18
CA LEU A 72 -10.59 -8.71 1.21
C LEU A 72 -11.47 -9.86 0.68
N PRO A 73 -11.42 -11.05 1.32
CA PRO A 73 -12.34 -12.14 1.00
C PRO A 73 -13.79 -11.66 1.17
N GLY A 74 -14.55 -11.61 0.07
CA GLY A 74 -15.92 -11.06 0.03
C GLY A 74 -16.08 -9.80 -0.84
N GLU A 75 -14.99 -9.09 -1.14
CA GLU A 75 -14.97 -7.94 -2.06
C GLU A 75 -14.57 -8.36 -3.49
N SER A 76 -14.72 -9.65 -3.80
CA SER A 76 -14.21 -10.27 -5.03
C SER A 76 -15.34 -10.53 -6.01
N PHE A 77 -15.27 -9.89 -7.17
CA PHE A 77 -16.30 -9.98 -8.21
C PHE A 77 -15.94 -10.95 -9.35
N ASN A 78 -14.67 -11.39 -9.42
CA ASN A 78 -14.12 -12.25 -10.45
C ASN A 78 -13.14 -13.26 -9.85
N PHE A 79 -12.90 -14.39 -10.55
CA PHE A 79 -12.00 -15.46 -10.09
C PHE A 79 -10.58 -14.96 -9.76
N LEU A 80 -10.01 -14.08 -10.59
CA LEU A 80 -8.70 -13.48 -10.31
C LEU A 80 -8.71 -12.61 -9.05
N SER A 81 -9.79 -11.86 -8.82
CA SER A 81 -9.94 -11.04 -7.60
C SER A 81 -10.05 -11.92 -6.35
N LEU A 82 -10.64 -13.11 -6.48
CA LEU A 82 -10.72 -14.08 -5.38
C LEU A 82 -9.33 -14.59 -4.98
N LEU A 83 -8.45 -14.85 -5.95
CA LEU A 83 -7.07 -15.26 -5.65
C LEU A 83 -6.30 -14.15 -4.91
N PHE A 84 -6.43 -12.90 -5.38
CA PHE A 84 -5.79 -11.76 -4.72
C PHE A 84 -6.36 -11.50 -3.32
N SER A 85 -7.66 -11.73 -3.12
CA SER A 85 -8.27 -11.53 -1.81
C SER A 85 -7.92 -12.62 -0.81
N LEU A 86 -7.74 -13.86 -1.25
CA LEU A 86 -7.20 -14.93 -0.44
C LEU A 86 -5.76 -14.64 -0.01
N GLU A 87 -4.90 -14.21 -0.94
CA GLU A 87 -3.53 -13.81 -0.64
C GLU A 87 -3.50 -12.70 0.43
N ASN A 88 -4.28 -11.63 0.22
CA ASN A 88 -4.37 -10.52 1.14
C ASN A 88 -4.96 -10.92 2.50
N GLY A 89 -5.95 -11.82 2.51
CA GLY A 89 -6.54 -12.37 3.73
C GLY A 89 -5.50 -13.14 4.56
N VAL A 90 -4.68 -13.98 3.92
CA VAL A 90 -3.58 -14.67 4.59
C VAL A 90 -2.58 -13.68 5.18
N VAL A 91 -2.20 -12.65 4.43
CA VAL A 91 -1.25 -11.64 4.89
C VAL A 91 -1.83 -10.82 6.05
N LEU A 92 -3.11 -10.45 6.00
CA LEU A 92 -3.80 -9.77 7.09
C LEU A 92 -3.80 -10.64 8.36
N LEU A 93 -4.17 -11.92 8.26
CA LEU A 93 -4.16 -12.85 9.40
C LEU A 93 -2.77 -13.02 10.00
N LEU A 94 -1.74 -13.19 9.16
CA LEU A 94 -0.35 -13.27 9.61
C LEU A 94 0.11 -11.97 10.27
N THR A 95 -0.32 -10.82 9.76
CA THR A 95 -0.02 -9.51 10.33
C THR A 95 -0.62 -9.41 11.73
N LEU A 96 -1.92 -9.68 11.88
CA LEU A 96 -2.61 -9.66 13.18
C LEU A 96 -1.97 -10.64 14.18
N TRP A 97 -1.56 -11.82 13.74
CA TRP A 97 -0.86 -12.78 14.58
C TRP A 97 0.53 -12.30 15.01
N SER A 98 1.27 -11.68 14.10
CA SER A 98 2.58 -11.08 14.39
C SER A 98 2.46 -9.94 15.39
N LEU A 99 1.43 -9.08 15.26
CA LEU A 99 1.14 -8.00 16.22
C LEU A 99 0.75 -8.54 17.61
N SER A 100 -0.06 -9.60 17.71
CA SER A 100 -0.48 -10.15 19.01
C SER A 100 0.69 -10.73 19.83
N ARG A 101 1.81 -11.05 19.17
CA ARG A 101 3.03 -11.56 19.79
C ARG A 101 4.13 -10.52 19.98
N TRP A 102 3.93 -9.30 19.49
CA TRP A 102 4.93 -8.23 19.49
C TRP A 102 5.55 -7.98 20.87
N GLY A 103 4.74 -7.96 21.93
CA GLY A 103 5.19 -7.67 23.29
C GLY A 103 6.01 -8.76 23.99
N LYS A 104 6.13 -9.98 23.41
CA LYS A 104 6.77 -11.11 24.09
C LYS A 104 8.12 -11.52 23.48
N THR A 105 8.39 -11.19 22.21
CA THR A 105 9.47 -11.86 21.46
C THR A 105 10.26 -10.97 20.49
N ARG A 106 9.93 -9.67 20.35
CA ARG A 106 10.46 -8.87 19.25
C ARG A 106 11.30 -7.68 19.69
N GLN A 107 12.60 -7.76 19.45
CA GLN A 107 13.44 -6.57 19.39
C GLN A 107 13.18 -5.84 18.07
N VAL A 108 12.83 -4.56 18.16
CA VAL A 108 12.59 -3.70 16.99
C VAL A 108 13.91 -3.02 16.64
N ASN A 109 14.43 -3.33 15.46
CA ASN A 109 15.65 -2.72 14.94
C ASN A 109 15.33 -1.57 13.98
N SER A 110 16.25 -0.60 13.84
CA SER A 110 16.06 0.56 12.96
C SER A 110 15.76 0.18 11.50
N TRP A 111 16.37 -0.90 11.00
CA TRP A 111 16.08 -1.40 9.65
C TRP A 111 14.64 -1.90 9.49
N MET A 112 14.05 -2.48 10.54
CA MET A 112 12.66 -2.96 10.52
C MET A 112 11.68 -1.80 10.40
N ILE A 113 11.96 -0.71 11.11
CA ILE A 113 11.19 0.53 11.02
C ILE A 113 11.33 1.12 9.62
N ALA A 114 12.54 1.13 9.05
CA ALA A 114 12.77 1.63 7.69
C ALA A 114 11.98 0.81 6.64
N VAL A 115 11.98 -0.52 6.74
CA VAL A 115 11.20 -1.40 5.86
C VAL A 115 9.69 -1.18 6.06
N LEU A 116 9.23 -1.05 7.31
CA LEU A 116 7.83 -0.77 7.59
C LEU A 116 7.38 0.54 6.96
N LEU A 117 8.14 1.62 7.18
CA LEU A 117 7.87 2.93 6.58
C LEU A 117 7.85 2.85 5.06
N TYR A 118 8.84 2.18 4.45
CA TYR A 118 8.87 1.94 3.01
C TYR A 118 7.59 1.26 2.51
N THR A 119 7.17 0.17 3.15
CA THR A 119 5.96 -0.58 2.75
C THR A 119 4.68 0.23 2.93
N VAL A 120 4.54 0.95 4.04
CA VAL A 120 3.34 1.75 4.35
C VAL A 120 3.24 2.96 3.41
N VAL A 121 4.35 3.65 3.17
CA VAL A 121 4.39 4.81 2.26
C VAL A 121 4.07 4.38 0.82
N LEU A 122 4.64 3.27 0.34
CA LEU A 122 4.30 2.77 -0.99
C LEU A 122 2.85 2.31 -1.09
N ALA A 123 2.33 1.60 -0.08
CA ALA A 123 0.93 1.20 -0.06
C ALA A 123 0.00 2.41 -0.10
N LEU A 124 0.30 3.44 0.69
CA LEU A 124 -0.43 4.72 0.71
C LEU A 124 -0.43 5.39 -0.67
N LEU A 125 0.75 5.61 -1.26
CA LEU A 125 0.89 6.33 -2.52
C LEU A 125 0.22 5.57 -3.68
N LEU A 126 0.36 4.24 -3.72
CA LEU A 126 -0.27 3.40 -4.73
C LEU A 126 -1.79 3.37 -4.58
N ALA A 127 -2.31 3.27 -3.35
CA ALA A 127 -3.74 3.26 -3.10
C ALA A 127 -4.42 4.61 -3.43
N LEU A 128 -3.75 5.73 -3.15
CA LEU A 128 -4.25 7.06 -3.52
C LEU A 128 -4.19 7.28 -5.04
N SER A 129 -3.06 6.94 -5.67
CA SER A 129 -2.86 7.17 -7.10
C SER A 129 -3.69 6.23 -7.98
N THR A 130 -3.88 4.98 -7.56
CA THR A 130 -4.58 3.95 -8.36
C THR A 130 -5.74 3.34 -7.58
N PRO A 131 -6.98 3.82 -7.75
CA PRO A 131 -8.12 3.30 -6.99
C PRO A 131 -8.52 1.88 -7.41
N ASN A 132 -8.05 1.37 -8.55
CA ASN A 132 -8.41 0.06 -9.10
C ASN A 132 -7.72 -1.10 -8.35
N PHE A 133 -8.50 -2.03 -7.77
CA PHE A 133 -7.96 -3.22 -7.09
C PHE A 133 -7.07 -4.11 -7.98
N GLY A 134 -7.37 -4.22 -9.28
CA GLY A 134 -6.59 -5.02 -10.21
C GLY A 134 -5.19 -4.44 -10.48
N SER A 135 -5.11 -3.12 -10.66
CA SER A 135 -3.81 -2.43 -10.81
C SER A 135 -3.04 -2.41 -9.49
N LEU A 136 -3.73 -2.15 -8.39
CA LEU A 136 -3.15 -2.17 -7.05
C LEU A 136 -2.53 -3.53 -6.73
N ALA A 137 -3.21 -4.63 -7.07
CA ALA A 137 -2.68 -5.99 -6.89
C ALA A 137 -1.41 -6.28 -7.70
N ARG A 138 -1.18 -5.57 -8.82
CA ARG A 138 0.06 -5.69 -9.62
C ARG A 138 1.19 -4.86 -9.03
N TYR A 139 0.87 -3.64 -8.57
CA TYR A 139 1.88 -2.72 -8.03
C TYR A 139 2.32 -3.12 -6.62
N LYS A 140 1.45 -3.74 -5.81
CA LYS A 140 1.81 -4.21 -4.47
C LYS A 140 2.96 -5.23 -4.49
N THR A 141 3.11 -6.01 -5.57
CA THR A 141 4.19 -7.00 -5.74
C THR A 141 5.59 -6.39 -5.53
N GLY A 142 5.76 -5.09 -5.78
CA GLY A 142 7.04 -4.40 -5.55
C GLY A 142 7.44 -4.25 -4.08
N PHE A 143 6.48 -4.13 -3.15
CA PHE A 143 6.76 -3.96 -1.71
C PHE A 143 6.32 -5.15 -0.85
N MET A 144 5.39 -5.98 -1.35
CA MET A 144 4.80 -7.08 -0.60
C MET A 144 5.81 -8.10 -0.06
N PRO A 145 6.86 -8.52 -0.81
CA PRO A 145 7.85 -9.45 -0.29
C PRO A 145 8.58 -8.93 0.95
N PHE A 146 8.87 -7.62 0.99
CA PHE A 146 9.51 -6.97 2.12
C PHE A 146 8.58 -6.91 3.33
N PHE A 147 7.29 -6.63 3.10
CA PHE A 147 6.29 -6.64 4.16
C PHE A 147 6.10 -8.04 4.75
N VAL A 148 5.98 -9.07 3.91
CA VAL A 148 5.86 -10.48 4.34
C VAL A 148 7.10 -10.93 5.10
N TYR A 149 8.30 -10.59 4.62
CA TYR A 149 9.54 -10.84 5.34
C TYR A 149 9.52 -10.19 6.73
N LEU A 150 9.11 -8.92 6.81
CA LEU A 150 8.99 -8.20 8.07
C LEU A 150 7.98 -8.88 9.01
N ILE A 151 6.84 -9.36 8.53
CA ILE A 151 5.84 -10.06 9.36
C ILE A 151 6.39 -11.39 9.89
N LEU A 152 7.08 -12.14 9.03
CA LEU A 152 7.58 -13.49 9.31
C LEU A 152 8.92 -13.51 10.07
N PHE A 153 9.60 -12.37 10.20
CA PHE A 153 10.87 -12.28 10.93
C PHE A 153 10.69 -12.73 12.39
N ASN A 154 11.38 -13.80 12.80
CA ASN A 154 11.22 -14.49 14.09
C ASN A 154 9.81 -15.04 14.37
N HIS A 155 9.00 -15.25 13.35
CA HIS A 155 7.66 -15.82 13.49
C HIS A 155 7.71 -17.35 13.59
N PRO A 156 6.94 -17.99 14.49
CA PRO A 156 6.95 -19.46 14.65
C PRO A 156 6.59 -20.24 13.40
N VAL A 157 5.73 -19.69 12.54
CA VAL A 157 5.40 -20.30 11.23
C VAL A 157 6.62 -20.40 10.34
N ALA A 158 7.43 -19.33 10.28
CA ALA A 158 8.65 -19.33 9.49
C ALA A 158 9.65 -20.35 10.03
N GLN A 159 9.79 -20.46 11.36
CA GLN A 159 10.63 -21.47 12.00
C GLN A 159 10.14 -22.89 11.73
N ALA A 160 8.82 -23.14 11.80
CA ALA A 160 8.22 -24.44 11.51
C ALA A 160 8.43 -24.84 10.05
N LEU A 161 8.26 -23.88 9.12
CA LEU A 161 8.50 -24.10 7.69
C LEU A 161 9.97 -24.42 7.41
N GLN A 162 10.90 -23.67 7.98
CA GLN A 162 12.34 -23.93 7.86
C GLN A 162 12.73 -25.30 8.41
N ARG A 163 12.12 -25.73 9.53
CA ARG A 163 12.36 -27.08 10.07
C ARG A 163 11.92 -28.14 9.06
N ARG A 164 10.71 -28.04 8.49
CA ARG A 164 10.19 -29.02 7.52
C ARG A 164 11.02 -29.09 6.23
N LEU A 165 11.47 -27.95 5.71
CA LEU A 165 12.28 -27.89 4.50
C LEU A 165 13.69 -28.48 4.68
N LYS A 166 14.24 -28.51 5.89
CA LYS A 166 15.53 -29.15 6.18
C LYS A 166 15.45 -30.68 6.25
N PHE A 167 14.25 -31.26 6.30
CA PHE A 167 14.00 -32.70 6.34
C PHE A 167 13.61 -33.29 4.98
N LEU A 168 13.45 -32.45 3.95
CA LEU A 168 13.26 -32.85 2.56
C LEU A 168 14.59 -32.75 1.81
#